data_AF-A0AAV7S853-F1
#
_entry.id   AF-A0AAV7S853-F1
#
_cell.length_a   1.000
_cell.length_b   1.000
_cell.length_c   1.000
_cell.angle_alpha   90.00
_cell.angle_beta   90.00
_cell.angle_gamma   90.00
#
_symmetry.space_group_name_H-M   'P 1'
#
loop_
_entity.id
_entity.type
_entity.pdbx_description
1 polymer ?
#
loop_
_entity_poly.entity_id
_entity_poly.type
_entity_poly.pdbx_seq_one_letter_code
_entity_poly.pdbx_strand_id
1 'polypeptide(L)'
;MRSENVRKHEVEKFCTDGLVKDINVIVRWYFGKAQSCQESQLENYSPLSRKGSQPTQTDLQISKFMSEIDRLVPNITFSHKDNTTCAGKSRAFIVKPRDRYCIGDKVTVQLDMYDYLGQRKTYGGDALRARIYSPGVKAAASGTIQDFNNGTYHVNFMLFWETKVRISLLLIHPSEGVSALWRARNMGYKYVTHKGMFTSATQKVITQCGFELDSKEEVCEYLDERDEEAFYCVKPTQLPCGSLTELASLRTELTYLSNLELQLFER
;
A
#
# COMPACT_ATOMS: atom_id res chain seq x y z
N MET A 1 -50.63 27.92 -35.54
CA MET A 1 -49.22 27.97 -35.10
C MET A 1 -48.66 26.57 -35.21
N ARG A 2 -47.71 26.37 -36.14
CA ARG A 2 -47.09 25.07 -36.45
C ARG A 2 -45.91 24.93 -35.49
N SER A 3 -45.90 23.89 -34.65
CA SER A 3 -44.76 23.62 -33.77
C SER A 3 -43.59 23.12 -34.62
N GLU A 4 -42.52 23.91 -34.67
CA GLU A 4 -41.25 23.48 -35.24
C GLU A 4 -40.58 22.52 -34.27
N ASN A 5 -40.52 21.26 -34.69
CA ASN A 5 -39.80 20.20 -34.01
C ASN A 5 -38.31 20.35 -34.35
N VAL A 6 -37.58 21.09 -33.51
CA VAL A 6 -36.12 21.24 -33.64
C VAL A 6 -35.47 19.91 -33.24
N ARG A 7 -35.25 19.05 -34.23
CA ARG A 7 -34.35 17.89 -34.09
C ARG A 7 -32.96 18.41 -33.74
N LYS A 8 -32.49 18.14 -32.53
CA LYS A 8 -31.07 18.28 -32.19
C LYS A 8 -30.30 17.36 -33.13
N HIS A 9 -29.56 17.94 -34.07
CA HIS A 9 -28.56 17.23 -34.84
C HIS A 9 -27.44 16.83 -33.88
N GLU A 10 -27.47 15.58 -33.42
CA GLU A 10 -26.31 14.92 -32.84
C GLU A 10 -25.34 14.65 -33.99
N VAL A 11 -24.25 15.41 -34.03
CA VAL A 11 -23.20 15.25 -35.06
C VAL A 11 -22.58 13.87 -34.87
N GLU A 12 -22.79 12.98 -35.83
CA GLU A 12 -22.25 11.63 -35.82
C GLU A 12 -20.71 11.72 -35.84
N LYS A 13 -20.07 11.35 -34.72
CA LYS A 13 -18.61 11.41 -34.60
C LYS A 13 -18.01 10.26 -35.41
N PHE A 14 -17.33 10.58 -36.51
CA PHE A 14 -16.58 9.61 -37.31
C PHE A 14 -15.21 9.35 -36.68
N CYS A 15 -14.87 8.07 -36.47
CA CYS A 15 -13.56 7.67 -35.98
C CYS A 15 -12.58 7.54 -37.14
N THR A 16 -11.54 8.38 -37.19
CA THR A 16 -10.48 8.32 -38.20
C THR A 16 -9.53 7.15 -37.98
N ASP A 17 -9.29 6.80 -36.71
CA ASP A 17 -8.28 5.81 -36.31
C ASP A 17 -8.89 4.49 -35.82
N GLY A 18 -10.20 4.27 -36.01
CA GLY A 18 -10.90 3.04 -35.66
C GLY A 18 -11.87 3.16 -34.48
N LEU A 19 -12.89 2.29 -34.48
CA LEU A 19 -14.01 2.27 -33.54
C LEU A 19 -13.83 1.23 -32.43
N VAL A 20 -13.92 1.65 -31.17
CA VAL A 20 -14.00 0.74 -30.02
C VAL A 20 -15.41 0.18 -29.91
N LYS A 21 -15.54 -1.13 -30.16
CA LYS A 21 -16.83 -1.78 -30.43
C LYS A 21 -17.71 -1.99 -29.20
N ASP A 22 -17.13 -2.01 -28.00
CA ASP A 22 -17.84 -2.26 -26.74
C ASP A 22 -16.95 -1.92 -25.53
N ILE A 23 -17.54 -1.37 -24.46
CA ILE A 23 -16.86 -1.18 -23.17
C ILE A 23 -17.68 -1.84 -22.07
N ASN A 24 -17.10 -2.83 -21.40
CA ASN A 24 -17.74 -3.52 -20.28
C ASN A 24 -16.96 -3.30 -18.99
N VAL A 25 -17.66 -2.88 -17.94
CA VAL A 25 -17.07 -2.71 -16.61
C VAL A 25 -17.14 -4.02 -15.86
N ILE A 26 -15.98 -4.53 -15.44
CA ILE A 26 -15.87 -5.69 -14.57
C ILE A 26 -15.20 -5.22 -13.30
N VAL A 27 -15.92 -5.29 -12.20
CA VAL A 27 -15.33 -5.08 -10.89
C VAL A 27 -14.84 -6.44 -10.39
N ARG A 28 -13.53 -6.54 -10.13
CA ARG A 28 -12.90 -7.79 -9.69
C ARG A 28 -12.41 -7.61 -8.28
N TRP A 29 -12.82 -8.53 -7.43
CA TRP A 29 -12.32 -8.65 -6.07
C TRP A 29 -11.29 -9.77 -6.05
N TYR A 30 -10.11 -9.48 -5.52
CA TYR A 30 -9.13 -10.52 -5.27
C TYR A 30 -9.26 -10.95 -3.81
N PHE A 31 -9.96 -12.05 -3.58
CA PHE A 31 -9.76 -12.84 -2.37
C PHE A 31 -8.51 -13.68 -2.62
N GLY A 32 -7.34 -13.11 -2.33
CA GLY A 32 -6.09 -13.86 -2.49
C GLY A 32 -6.11 -15.06 -1.56
N LYS A 33 -6.10 -16.29 -2.09
CA LYS A 33 -5.75 -17.46 -1.26
C LYS A 33 -4.30 -17.30 -0.77
N ALA A 34 -4.08 -17.31 0.53
CA ALA A 34 -2.81 -17.66 1.18
C ALA A 34 -3.13 -17.99 2.64
N GLN A 35 -3.23 -19.26 3.01
CA GLN A 35 -2.13 -20.09 3.54
C GLN A 35 -1.60 -19.60 4.89
N SER A 36 -2.28 -20.08 5.94
CA SER A 36 -1.80 -20.46 7.28
C SER A 36 -0.56 -19.76 7.83
N CYS A 37 -0.76 -18.85 8.80
CA CYS A 37 0.15 -18.71 9.95
C CYS A 37 -0.68 -18.44 11.22
N GLN A 38 -0.33 -19.15 12.30
CA GLN A 38 -1.00 -19.16 13.60
C GLN A 38 -0.78 -17.86 14.39
N GLU A 39 -1.77 -17.51 15.20
CA GLU A 39 -1.71 -16.48 16.24
C GLU A 39 -0.66 -16.78 17.31
N SER A 40 -0.01 -15.74 17.82
CA SER A 40 0.56 -15.74 19.16
C SER A 40 0.52 -14.35 19.80
N GLN A 41 0.55 -14.33 21.12
CA GLN A 41 0.08 -13.24 21.99
C GLN A 41 1.00 -12.01 22.02
N LEU A 42 0.40 -10.82 22.10
CA LEU A 42 1.10 -9.54 22.27
C LEU A 42 1.37 -9.23 23.76
N GLU A 43 2.63 -8.95 24.08
CA GLU A 43 2.99 -8.08 25.20
C GLU A 43 3.11 -6.63 24.72
N ASN A 44 2.55 -5.70 25.49
CA ASN A 44 2.54 -4.26 25.21
C ASN A 44 3.94 -3.66 25.38
N TYR A 45 4.48 -3.02 24.33
CA TYR A 45 5.70 -2.21 24.46
C TYR A 45 5.63 -0.88 23.71
N SER A 46 6.16 0.15 24.37
CA SER A 46 6.23 1.55 23.93
C SER A 46 7.39 1.78 22.95
N PRO A 47 7.31 2.81 22.09
CA PRO A 47 8.41 3.16 21.19
C PRO A 47 9.60 3.72 21.98
N LEU A 48 10.79 3.17 21.76
CA LEU A 48 12.04 3.70 22.33
C LEU A 48 12.72 4.60 21.30
N SER A 49 13.02 5.81 21.74
CA SER A 49 13.80 6.82 21.03
C SER A 49 15.29 6.48 21.05
N ARG A 50 16.01 6.80 19.97
CA ARG A 50 17.49 6.79 19.94
C ARG A 50 18.02 7.56 21.15
N LYS A 51 18.82 6.91 21.99
CA LYS A 51 19.60 7.60 23.02
C LYS A 51 20.84 8.20 22.36
N GLY A 52 20.91 9.53 22.33
CA GLY A 52 22.18 10.23 22.57
C GLY A 52 22.80 11.07 21.45
N SER A 53 22.31 11.05 20.20
CA SER A 53 22.81 11.96 19.16
C SER A 53 21.81 13.07 18.86
N GLN A 54 22.29 14.31 18.74
CA GLN A 54 21.50 15.41 18.19
C GLN A 54 21.16 15.07 16.72
N PRO A 55 19.91 15.28 16.27
CA PRO A 55 19.54 15.02 14.88
C PRO A 55 20.46 15.79 13.94
N THR A 56 21.04 15.10 12.96
CA THR A 56 21.81 15.73 11.89
C THR A 56 20.92 16.61 11.02
N GLN A 57 21.51 17.48 10.21
CA GLN A 57 20.75 18.23 9.21
C GLN A 57 19.99 17.30 8.25
N THR A 58 20.58 16.16 7.90
CA THR A 58 19.97 15.12 7.08
C THR A 58 18.77 14.49 7.79
N ASP A 59 18.87 14.17 9.08
CA ASP A 59 17.74 13.64 9.87
C ASP A 59 16.56 14.63 9.88
N LEU A 60 16.82 15.93 10.00
CA LEU A 60 15.80 16.97 9.96
C LEU A 60 15.13 17.08 8.58
N GLN A 61 15.89 16.92 7.50
CA GLN A 61 15.33 16.89 6.14
C GLN A 61 14.47 15.65 5.90
N ILE A 62 14.95 14.47 6.33
CA ILE A 62 14.22 13.21 6.23
C ILE A 62 12.92 13.28 7.03
N SER A 63 12.97 13.75 8.27
CA SER A 63 11.77 13.88 9.11
C SER A 63 10.74 14.84 8.51
N LYS A 64 11.19 15.97 7.93
CA LYS A 64 10.30 16.87 7.19
C LYS A 64 9.65 16.16 6.01
N PHE A 65 10.42 15.47 5.17
CA PHE A 65 9.89 14.75 4.01
C PHE A 65 8.92 13.63 4.42
N MET A 66 9.25 12.87 5.46
CA MET A 66 8.35 11.85 6.02
C MET A 66 7.03 12.46 6.50
N SER A 67 7.07 13.63 7.16
CA SER A 67 5.86 14.33 7.59
C SER A 67 5.00 14.81 6.42
N GLU A 68 5.60 15.13 5.27
CA GLU A 68 4.87 15.47 4.06
C GLU A 68 4.19 14.23 3.46
N ILE A 69 4.84 13.07 3.48
CA ILE A 69 4.23 11.80 3.03
C ILE A 69 3.11 11.36 3.98
N ASP A 70 3.30 11.47 5.30
CA ASP A 70 2.30 11.11 6.30
C ASP A 70 0.98 11.87 6.10
N ARG A 71 1.04 13.09 5.56
CA ARG A 71 -0.13 13.90 5.21
C ARG A 71 -0.88 13.41 3.96
N LEU A 72 -0.22 12.62 3.10
CA LEU A 72 -0.84 12.04 1.91
C LEU A 72 -1.57 10.74 2.22
N VAL A 73 -1.19 10.04 3.30
CA VAL A 73 -1.84 8.81 3.73
C VAL A 73 -2.96 9.18 4.71
N PRO A 74 -4.19 8.72 4.51
CA PRO A 74 -5.24 9.01 5.47
C PRO A 74 -4.91 8.33 6.81
N ASN A 75 -5.27 8.99 7.91
CA ASN A 75 -5.19 8.41 9.24
C ASN A 75 -6.59 7.98 9.68
N ILE A 76 -6.98 6.77 9.30
CA ILE A 76 -8.30 6.22 9.57
C ILE A 76 -8.20 5.08 10.57
N THR A 77 -9.01 5.17 11.61
CA THR A 77 -9.28 4.08 12.54
C THR A 77 -10.69 3.56 12.35
N PHE A 78 -10.91 2.31 12.72
CA PHE A 78 -12.23 1.69 12.69
C PHE A 78 -12.44 0.87 13.96
N SER A 79 -13.71 0.75 14.38
CA SER A 79 -14.10 -0.01 15.57
C SER A 79 -14.63 -1.40 15.24
N HIS A 80 -15.11 -1.59 14.00
CA HIS A 80 -15.66 -2.86 13.54
C HIS A 80 -15.32 -3.05 12.06
N LYS A 81 -14.98 -4.29 11.66
CA LYS A 81 -14.63 -4.64 10.28
C LYS A 81 -15.71 -4.21 9.28
N ASP A 82 -16.97 -4.24 9.69
CA ASP A 82 -18.09 -3.90 8.80
C ASP A 82 -18.09 -2.43 8.35
N ASN A 83 -17.43 -1.54 9.11
CA ASN A 83 -17.29 -0.12 8.75
C ASN A 83 -16.21 0.11 7.69
N THR A 84 -15.45 -0.91 7.33
CA THR A 84 -14.37 -0.81 6.33
C THR A 84 -14.89 -0.97 4.92
N THR A 85 -14.14 -0.45 3.94
CA THR A 85 -14.57 -0.46 2.55
C THR A 85 -14.85 -1.88 2.04
N CYS A 86 -16.11 -2.11 1.69
CA CYS A 86 -16.59 -3.33 1.07
C CYS A 86 -16.66 -3.15 -0.44
N ALA A 87 -15.67 -3.76 -1.07
CA ALA A 87 -15.72 -4.25 -2.41
C ALA A 87 -17.15 -4.54 -2.95
N GLY A 88 -17.77 -5.64 -2.55
CA GLY A 88 -19.02 -6.14 -3.14
C GLY A 88 -20.23 -5.21 -3.01
N LYS A 89 -20.19 -4.21 -2.13
CA LYS A 89 -21.24 -3.19 -1.98
C LYS A 89 -20.97 -1.93 -2.82
N SER A 90 -19.71 -1.74 -3.23
CA SER A 90 -19.25 -0.60 -4.00
C SER A 90 -19.74 -0.64 -5.45
N ARG A 91 -19.87 0.53 -6.08
CA ARG A 91 -20.53 0.69 -7.38
C ARG A 91 -19.65 1.41 -8.37
N ALA A 92 -19.65 0.97 -9.62
CA ALA A 92 -18.88 1.61 -10.69
C ALA A 92 -19.74 1.87 -11.93
N PHE A 93 -19.57 3.03 -12.55
CA PHE A 93 -20.29 3.40 -13.77
C PHE A 93 -19.47 4.32 -14.66
N ILE A 94 -19.70 4.23 -15.97
CA ILE A 94 -19.06 5.10 -16.96
C ILE A 94 -19.74 6.48 -16.88
N VAL A 95 -18.94 7.53 -16.71
CA VAL A 95 -19.42 8.92 -16.69
C VAL A 95 -19.73 9.36 -18.11
N LYS A 96 -20.96 9.83 -18.35
CA LYS A 96 -21.45 10.29 -19.67
C LYS A 96 -21.17 9.26 -20.78
N PRO A 97 -21.78 8.06 -20.70
CA PRO A 97 -21.54 7.02 -21.68
C PRO A 97 -21.98 7.49 -23.07
N ARG A 98 -21.23 7.10 -24.10
CA ARG A 98 -21.52 7.35 -25.51
C ARG A 98 -21.85 6.04 -26.20
N ASP A 99 -22.63 6.12 -27.27
CA ASP A 99 -22.94 4.97 -28.13
C ASP A 99 -21.72 4.48 -28.90
N ARG A 100 -20.75 5.38 -29.16
CA ARG A 100 -19.52 5.09 -29.90
C ARG A 100 -18.32 5.74 -29.24
N TYR A 101 -17.21 5.01 -29.23
CA TYR A 101 -15.91 5.50 -28.78
C TYR A 101 -14.87 5.22 -29.87
N CYS A 102 -13.96 6.17 -30.08
CA CYS A 102 -12.85 6.02 -31.01
C CYS A 102 -11.56 5.66 -30.28
N ILE A 103 -10.58 5.12 -31.01
CA ILE A 103 -9.19 5.14 -30.50
C ILE A 103 -8.80 6.59 -30.16
N GLY A 104 -8.07 6.76 -29.06
CA GLY A 104 -7.68 8.05 -28.51
C GLY A 104 -8.74 8.70 -27.61
N ASP A 105 -9.99 8.22 -27.61
CA ASP A 105 -10.99 8.73 -26.68
C ASP A 105 -10.61 8.41 -25.22
N LYS A 106 -10.97 9.35 -24.33
CA LYS A 106 -10.89 9.16 -22.88
C LYS A 106 -12.22 8.66 -22.34
N VAL A 107 -12.14 7.67 -21.46
CA VAL A 107 -13.29 7.12 -20.72
C VAL A 107 -13.04 7.33 -19.24
N THR A 108 -13.98 7.98 -18.58
CA THR A 108 -13.96 8.16 -17.12
C THR A 108 -14.97 7.21 -16.49
N VAL A 109 -14.52 6.44 -15.50
CA VAL A 109 -15.38 5.62 -14.65
C VAL A 109 -15.44 6.25 -13.27
N GLN A 110 -16.64 6.50 -12.78
CA GLN A 110 -16.83 6.83 -11.37
C GLN A 110 -16.98 5.55 -10.57
N LEU A 111 -16.29 5.50 -9.44
CA LEU A 111 -16.36 4.45 -8.44
C LEU A 111 -16.81 5.08 -7.12
N ASP A 112 -17.97 4.64 -6.63
CA ASP A 112 -18.50 5.02 -5.33
C ASP A 112 -18.27 3.85 -4.34
N MET A 113 -17.51 4.13 -3.28
CA MET A 113 -17.15 3.15 -2.27
C MET A 113 -18.18 3.08 -1.15
N TYR A 114 -18.44 1.87 -0.70
CA TYR A 114 -19.39 1.57 0.37
C TYR A 114 -18.75 0.62 1.38
N ASP A 115 -19.19 0.65 2.63
CA ASP A 115 -18.79 -0.31 3.65
C ASP A 115 -19.60 -1.62 3.58
N TYR A 116 -19.35 -2.58 4.48
CA TYR A 116 -20.08 -3.86 4.48
C TYR A 116 -21.55 -3.71 4.86
N LEU A 117 -21.89 -2.66 5.61
CA LEU A 117 -23.26 -2.29 5.97
C LEU A 117 -24.01 -1.62 4.81
N GLY A 118 -23.32 -1.31 3.70
CA GLY A 118 -23.89 -0.64 2.54
C GLY A 118 -24.03 0.87 2.74
N GLN A 119 -23.32 1.46 3.69
CA GLN A 119 -23.23 2.90 3.86
C GLN A 119 -22.14 3.47 2.97
N ARG A 120 -22.41 4.65 2.40
CA ARG A 120 -21.46 5.31 1.51
C ARG A 120 -20.27 5.81 2.32
N LYS A 121 -19.05 5.55 1.86
CA LYS A 121 -17.83 6.07 2.48
C LYS A 121 -17.79 7.59 2.38
N THR A 122 -17.21 8.23 3.39
CA THR A 122 -17.06 9.69 3.49
C THR A 122 -15.61 10.14 3.38
N TYR A 123 -14.69 9.21 3.13
CA TYR A 123 -13.26 9.41 2.96
C TYR A 123 -12.71 8.50 1.86
N GLY A 124 -11.51 8.81 1.40
CA GLY A 124 -10.78 8.04 0.39
C GLY A 124 -9.60 7.25 0.96
N GLY A 125 -8.60 7.03 0.12
CA GLY A 125 -7.32 6.37 0.41
C GLY A 125 -7.34 4.85 0.31
N ASP A 126 -8.35 4.29 -0.37
CA ASP A 126 -8.38 2.87 -0.72
C ASP A 126 -7.25 2.57 -1.71
N ALA A 127 -6.53 1.47 -1.49
CA ALA A 127 -5.52 1.00 -2.44
C ALA A 127 -6.22 0.31 -3.62
N LEU A 128 -6.35 1.04 -4.72
CA LEU A 128 -7.07 0.58 -5.92
C LEU A 128 -6.11 0.28 -7.08
N ARG A 129 -6.42 -0.74 -7.86
CA ARG A 129 -5.79 -1.00 -9.16
C ARG A 129 -6.85 -0.98 -10.26
N ALA A 130 -6.62 -0.14 -11.25
CA ALA A 130 -7.50 0.00 -12.39
C ALA A 130 -6.78 -0.29 -13.71
N ARG A 131 -7.38 -1.12 -14.57
CA ARG A 131 -6.86 -1.38 -15.92
C ARG A 131 -7.96 -1.61 -16.93
N ILE A 132 -7.70 -1.25 -18.18
CA ILE A 132 -8.41 -1.77 -19.35
C ILE A 132 -7.62 -2.93 -19.95
N TYR A 133 -8.32 -3.93 -20.48
CA TYR A 133 -7.68 -5.06 -21.15
C TYR A 133 -8.61 -5.71 -22.18
N SER A 134 -8.01 -6.35 -23.18
CA SER A 134 -8.69 -7.08 -24.25
C SER A 134 -7.98 -8.41 -24.52
N PRO A 135 -8.47 -9.54 -23.97
CA PRO A 135 -7.76 -10.82 -24.09
C PRO A 135 -7.50 -11.27 -25.52
N GLY A 136 -8.42 -10.98 -26.45
CA GLY A 136 -8.30 -11.38 -27.86
C GLY A 136 -7.08 -10.79 -28.57
N VAL A 137 -6.67 -9.57 -28.20
CA VAL A 137 -5.49 -8.89 -28.75
C VAL A 137 -4.34 -8.80 -27.76
N LYS A 138 -4.45 -9.48 -26.60
CA LYS A 138 -3.45 -9.50 -25.53
C LYS A 138 -2.96 -8.10 -25.10
N ALA A 139 -3.83 -7.10 -25.20
CA ALA A 139 -3.52 -5.71 -24.85
C ALA A 139 -4.10 -5.34 -23.48
N ALA A 140 -3.39 -4.50 -22.74
CA ALA A 140 -3.84 -3.90 -21.49
C ALA A 140 -3.17 -2.54 -21.25
N ALA A 141 -3.86 -1.65 -20.55
CA ALA A 141 -3.32 -0.36 -20.11
C ALA A 141 -3.89 0.01 -18.74
N SER A 142 -3.12 0.74 -17.93
CA SER A 142 -3.53 1.21 -16.60
C SER A 142 -4.40 2.45 -16.70
N GLY A 143 -5.34 2.59 -15.77
CA GLY A 143 -6.11 3.84 -15.59
C GLY A 143 -5.45 4.76 -14.58
N THR A 144 -5.63 6.06 -14.75
CA THR A 144 -5.24 7.07 -13.75
C THR A 144 -6.38 7.25 -12.76
N ILE A 145 -6.11 6.98 -11.48
CA ILE A 145 -7.09 7.09 -10.40
C ILE A 145 -6.96 8.47 -9.76
N GLN A 146 -8.09 9.16 -9.63
CA GLN A 146 -8.25 10.39 -8.87
C GLN A 146 -9.17 10.09 -7.69
N ASP A 147 -8.67 10.31 -6.49
CA ASP A 147 -9.44 10.22 -5.26
C ASP A 147 -10.01 11.60 -4.89
N PHE A 148 -11.32 11.68 -4.65
CA PHE A 148 -11.96 12.91 -4.18
C PHE A 148 -12.01 13.02 -2.66
N ASN A 149 -11.41 12.08 -1.94
CA ASN A 149 -11.35 12.00 -0.48
C ASN A 149 -12.73 12.04 0.20
N ASN A 150 -13.76 11.53 -0.47
CA ASN A 150 -15.14 11.55 -0.01
C ASN A 150 -15.90 10.25 -0.33
N GLY A 151 -15.17 9.14 -0.48
CA GLY A 151 -15.69 7.85 -0.91
C GLY A 151 -15.93 7.72 -2.42
N THR A 152 -15.60 8.76 -3.20
CA THR A 152 -15.70 8.75 -4.67
C THR A 152 -14.32 8.74 -5.29
N TYR A 153 -14.17 7.97 -6.36
CA TYR A 153 -12.98 7.98 -7.21
C TYR A 153 -13.39 8.15 -8.67
N HIS A 154 -12.59 8.87 -9.44
CA HIS A 154 -12.64 8.83 -10.90
C HIS A 154 -11.44 8.07 -11.43
N VAL A 155 -11.70 7.19 -12.38
CA VAL A 155 -10.66 6.44 -13.08
C VAL A 155 -10.70 6.80 -14.54
N ASN A 156 -9.62 7.39 -15.03
CA ASN A 156 -9.48 7.84 -16.40
C ASN A 156 -8.67 6.84 -17.22
N PHE A 157 -9.24 6.38 -18.34
CA PHE A 157 -8.59 5.51 -19.30
C PHE A 157 -8.49 6.19 -20.66
N MET A 158 -7.37 5.98 -21.34
CA MET A 158 -7.25 6.26 -22.78
C MET A 158 -7.49 4.96 -23.55
N LEU A 159 -8.31 5.01 -24.60
CA LEU A 159 -8.58 3.85 -25.44
C LEU A 159 -7.52 3.75 -26.55
N PHE A 160 -6.79 2.64 -26.59
CA PHE A 160 -5.62 2.51 -27.45
C PHE A 160 -5.81 1.57 -28.66
N TRP A 161 -6.89 0.78 -28.72
CA TRP A 161 -7.02 -0.25 -29.75
C TRP A 161 -8.49 -0.54 -30.14
N GLU A 162 -8.70 -0.97 -31.39
CA GLU A 162 -10.01 -1.25 -32.00
C GLU A 162 -10.55 -2.63 -31.59
N THR A 163 -10.93 -2.82 -30.33
CA THR A 163 -11.62 -4.06 -29.92
C THR A 163 -12.64 -3.82 -28.82
N LYS A 164 -13.35 -4.89 -28.42
CA LYS A 164 -14.09 -4.92 -27.15
C LYS A 164 -13.12 -4.76 -25.98
N VAL A 165 -13.32 -3.72 -25.18
CA VAL A 165 -12.50 -3.42 -24.01
C VAL A 165 -13.23 -3.85 -22.73
N ARG A 166 -12.50 -4.47 -21.81
CA ARG A 166 -12.96 -4.75 -20.45
C ARG A 166 -12.22 -3.86 -19.47
N ILE A 167 -12.96 -3.19 -18.60
CA ILE A 167 -12.41 -2.45 -17.47
C ILE A 167 -12.34 -3.40 -16.28
N SER A 168 -11.22 -3.40 -15.55
CA SER A 168 -11.01 -4.13 -14.31
C SER A 168 -10.68 -3.13 -13.21
N LEU A 169 -11.56 -3.03 -12.22
CA LEU A 169 -11.31 -2.29 -10.99
C LEU A 169 -11.10 -3.29 -9.85
N LEU A 170 -10.00 -3.14 -9.11
CA LEU A 170 -9.62 -4.00 -8.00
C LEU A 170 -9.35 -3.16 -6.76
N LEU A 171 -10.07 -3.46 -5.66
CA LEU A 171 -9.69 -3.06 -4.32
C LEU A 171 -8.62 -4.03 -3.80
N ILE A 172 -7.40 -3.52 -3.60
CA ILE A 172 -6.27 -4.26 -3.02
C ILE A 172 -6.40 -4.24 -1.49
N HIS A 173 -6.50 -3.04 -0.91
CA HIS A 173 -6.73 -2.84 0.52
C HIS A 173 -7.72 -1.69 0.73
N PRO A 174 -8.65 -1.83 1.70
CA PRO A 174 -9.50 -0.72 2.10
C PRO A 174 -8.65 0.37 2.78
N SER A 175 -9.11 1.62 2.73
CA SER A 175 -8.40 2.79 3.30
C SER A 175 -8.00 2.63 4.77
N GLU A 176 -8.79 1.89 5.55
CA GLU A 176 -8.53 1.52 6.93
C GLU A 176 -7.32 0.58 7.05
N GLY A 177 -7.22 -0.39 6.14
CA GLY A 177 -6.07 -1.28 6.06
C GLY A 177 -4.82 -0.57 5.58
N VAL A 178 -4.94 0.38 4.64
CA VAL A 178 -3.83 1.24 4.21
C VAL A 178 -3.30 2.07 5.38
N SER A 179 -4.22 2.68 6.15
CA SER A 179 -3.88 3.46 7.36
C SER A 179 -3.15 2.59 8.38
N ALA A 180 -3.67 1.39 8.66
CA ALA A 180 -3.08 0.44 9.59
C ALA A 180 -1.69 -0.02 9.15
N LEU A 181 -1.50 -0.37 7.86
CA LEU A 181 -0.21 -0.79 7.30
C LEU A 181 0.82 0.34 7.34
N TRP A 182 0.42 1.56 6.98
CA TRP A 182 1.31 2.72 7.02
C TRP A 182 1.77 3.01 8.45
N ARG A 183 0.83 3.04 9.40
CA ARG A 183 1.11 3.23 10.82
C ARG A 183 2.03 2.12 11.36
N ALA A 184 1.68 0.86 11.10
CA ALA A 184 2.48 -0.28 11.54
C ALA A 184 3.91 -0.17 10.99
N ARG A 185 4.08 0.01 9.69
CA ARG A 185 5.40 0.14 9.05
C ARG A 185 6.25 1.23 9.70
N ASN A 186 5.65 2.36 10.05
CA ASN A 186 6.36 3.53 10.57
C ASN A 186 6.47 3.55 12.11
N MET A 187 5.90 2.57 12.83
CA MET A 187 5.98 2.50 14.29
C MET A 187 7.33 2.05 14.85
N GLY A 188 8.25 1.59 13.99
CA GLY A 188 9.64 1.40 14.36
C GLY A 188 10.30 0.16 13.77
N TYR A 189 11.44 -0.16 14.34
CA TYR A 189 12.27 -1.31 13.99
C TYR A 189 11.74 -2.58 14.68
N LYS A 190 12.48 -3.69 14.62
CA LYS A 190 12.13 -5.00 15.22
C LYS A 190 11.25 -5.95 14.38
N TYR A 191 10.84 -5.60 13.17
CA TYR A 191 10.34 -6.60 12.19
C TYR A 191 11.38 -7.66 11.83
N VAL A 192 12.64 -7.25 11.96
CA VAL A 192 13.83 -8.07 11.75
C VAL A 192 14.66 -7.94 13.02
N THR A 193 15.06 -9.08 13.57
CA THR A 193 16.07 -9.14 14.61
C THR A 193 17.38 -9.57 13.97
N HIS A 194 18.49 -9.00 14.43
CA HIS A 194 19.80 -9.37 13.94
C HIS A 194 20.57 -10.12 15.04
N LYS A 195 21.36 -11.10 14.62
CA LYS A 195 22.26 -11.85 15.49
C LYS A 195 23.65 -11.83 14.87
N GLY A 196 24.66 -11.59 15.70
CA GLY A 196 26.06 -11.65 15.32
C GLY A 196 26.69 -12.90 15.92
N MET A 197 27.44 -13.65 15.11
CA MET A 197 28.27 -14.73 15.61
C MET A 197 29.71 -14.27 15.73
N PHE A 198 30.25 -14.38 16.93
CA PHE A 198 31.63 -14.09 17.28
C PHE A 198 32.39 -15.39 17.45
N THR A 199 33.54 -15.52 16.79
CA THR A 199 34.27 -16.79 16.75
C THR A 199 35.74 -16.61 17.09
N SER A 200 36.28 -17.55 17.86
CA SER A 200 37.71 -17.78 18.04
C SER A 200 38.07 -19.20 17.59
N ALA A 201 39.32 -19.61 17.80
CA ALA A 201 39.75 -20.98 17.51
C ALA A 201 38.96 -22.06 18.30
N THR A 202 38.40 -21.71 19.45
CA THR A 202 37.76 -22.68 20.37
C THR A 202 36.33 -22.34 20.76
N GLN A 203 35.85 -21.13 20.48
CA GLN A 203 34.53 -20.66 20.91
C GLN A 203 33.74 -20.06 19.74
N LYS A 204 32.42 -20.24 19.81
CA LYS A 204 31.45 -19.54 18.98
C LYS A 204 30.35 -19.01 19.89
N VAL A 205 30.11 -17.70 19.87
CA VAL A 205 29.11 -17.04 20.70
C VAL A 205 28.19 -16.22 19.80
N ILE A 206 26.88 -16.42 19.94
CA ILE A 206 25.89 -15.65 19.20
C ILE A 206 25.27 -14.63 20.15
N THR A 207 25.31 -13.36 19.78
CA THR A 207 24.72 -12.27 20.55
C THR A 207 23.72 -11.48 19.71
N GLN A 208 22.88 -10.69 20.38
CA GLN A 208 21.90 -9.83 19.71
C GLN A 208 22.60 -8.63 19.08
N CYS A 209 22.17 -8.27 17.88
CA CYS A 209 22.63 -7.09 17.16
C CYS A 209 21.47 -6.29 16.57
N GLY A 210 21.76 -5.09 16.06
CA GLY A 210 20.81 -4.26 15.33
C GLY A 210 21.28 -2.82 15.16
N PHE A 211 20.59 -2.09 14.29
CA PHE A 211 20.74 -0.63 14.14
C PHE A 211 20.20 0.12 15.37
N GLU A 212 19.19 -0.45 16.03
CA GLU A 212 18.72 -0.01 17.34
C GLU A 212 18.80 -1.19 18.30
N LEU A 213 19.59 -1.06 19.36
CA LEU A 213 19.82 -2.11 20.34
C LEU A 213 19.48 -1.59 21.74
N ASP A 214 18.39 -2.09 22.31
CA ASP A 214 17.99 -1.80 23.70
C ASP A 214 18.70 -2.79 24.64
N SER A 215 19.95 -2.49 24.99
CA SER A 215 20.73 -3.27 25.95
C SER A 215 21.40 -2.36 26.97
N LYS A 216 21.53 -2.86 28.20
CA LYS A 216 22.32 -2.24 29.27
C LYS A 216 23.76 -2.78 29.31
N GLU A 217 24.05 -3.78 28.49
CA GLU A 217 25.35 -4.44 28.43
C GLU A 217 26.35 -3.63 27.59
N GLU A 218 27.64 -3.98 27.67
CA GLU A 218 28.65 -3.42 26.77
C GLU A 218 28.33 -3.82 25.32
N VAL A 219 28.43 -2.86 24.41
CA VAL A 219 28.13 -3.07 22.98
C VAL A 219 29.38 -2.86 22.13
N CYS A 220 29.50 -3.63 21.07
CA CYS A 220 30.38 -3.38 19.95
C CYS A 220 29.69 -2.44 18.97
N GLU A 221 30.34 -1.35 18.62
CA GLU A 221 29.89 -0.39 17.60
C GLU A 221 30.67 -0.61 16.30
N TYR A 222 29.94 -0.78 15.20
CA TYR A 222 30.47 -0.87 13.85
C TYR A 222 29.94 0.33 13.05
N LEU A 223 30.72 1.41 13.03
CA LEU A 223 30.37 2.64 12.33
C LEU A 223 30.83 2.57 10.86
N ASP A 224 29.93 2.82 9.92
CA ASP A 224 30.29 3.20 8.54
C ASP A 224 30.32 4.73 8.47
N GLU A 225 31.54 5.29 8.43
CA GLU A 225 31.75 6.74 8.37
C GLU A 225 31.18 7.38 7.10
N ARG A 226 30.99 6.62 6.01
CA ARG A 226 30.50 7.17 4.74
C ARG A 226 29.00 7.45 4.78
N ASP A 227 28.27 6.55 5.43
CA ASP A 227 26.81 6.57 5.48
C ASP A 227 26.29 7.13 6.81
N GLU A 228 27.20 7.51 7.73
CA GLU A 228 26.90 7.97 9.10
C GLU A 228 25.98 6.98 9.86
N GLU A 229 26.10 5.69 9.53
CA GLU A 229 25.27 4.62 10.08
C GLU A 229 26.10 3.72 10.99
N ALA A 230 25.55 3.42 12.17
CA ALA A 230 26.18 2.53 13.13
C ALA A 230 25.33 1.28 13.33
N PHE A 231 26.00 0.14 13.35
CA PHE A 231 25.41 -1.14 13.69
C PHE A 231 25.99 -1.64 15.00
N TYR A 232 25.13 -2.11 15.89
CA TYR A 232 25.51 -2.48 17.25
C TYR A 232 25.32 -3.97 17.49
N CYS A 233 26.22 -4.57 18.27
CA CYS A 233 26.07 -5.92 18.80
C CYS A 233 26.37 -5.93 20.29
N VAL A 234 25.63 -6.73 21.07
CA VAL A 234 26.03 -7.00 22.47
C VAL A 234 27.39 -7.69 22.46
N LYS A 235 28.35 -7.14 23.22
CA LYS A 235 29.71 -7.64 23.23
C LYS A 235 29.78 -8.94 24.04
N PRO A 236 30.26 -10.05 23.44
CA PRO A 236 30.47 -11.29 24.17
C PRO A 236 31.58 -11.14 25.23
N THR A 237 31.37 -11.70 26.43
CA THR A 237 32.25 -11.49 27.60
C THR A 237 33.72 -11.88 27.37
N GLN A 238 33.98 -12.90 26.55
CA GLN A 238 35.33 -13.48 26.36
C GLN A 238 35.91 -13.24 24.95
N LEU A 239 35.18 -12.53 24.08
CA LEU A 239 35.59 -12.35 22.69
C LEU A 239 35.64 -10.86 22.33
N PRO A 240 36.65 -10.40 21.58
CA PRO A 240 36.75 -9.01 21.17
C PRO A 240 35.73 -8.68 20.07
N CYS A 241 35.37 -7.41 19.92
CA CYS A 241 34.43 -6.97 18.88
C CYS A 241 34.88 -7.35 17.45
N GLY A 242 36.19 -7.31 17.17
CA GLY A 242 36.75 -7.72 15.88
C GLY A 242 36.62 -9.23 15.56
N SER A 243 36.04 -10.04 16.44
CA SER A 243 35.81 -11.47 16.21
C SER A 243 34.44 -11.79 15.60
N LEU A 244 33.63 -10.78 15.26
CA LEU A 244 32.39 -10.94 14.51
C LEU A 244 32.70 -11.54 13.12
N THR A 245 32.16 -12.71 12.83
CA THR A 245 32.39 -13.41 11.55
C THR A 245 31.13 -13.66 10.74
N GLU A 246 29.97 -13.72 11.37
CA GLU A 246 28.69 -13.87 10.67
C GLU A 246 27.62 -12.93 11.24
N LEU A 247 26.80 -12.42 10.34
CA LEU A 247 25.59 -11.68 10.67
C LEU A 247 24.39 -12.43 10.10
N ALA A 248 23.40 -12.70 10.95
CA ALA A 248 22.14 -13.31 10.56
C ALA A 248 20.99 -12.34 10.84
N SER A 249 20.12 -12.15 9.85
CA SER A 249 18.87 -11.40 9.98
C SER A 249 17.70 -12.38 9.99
N LEU A 250 16.85 -12.28 11.00
CA LEU A 250 15.73 -13.17 11.23
C LEU A 250 14.46 -12.35 11.30
N ARG A 251 13.39 -12.79 10.63
CA ARG A 251 12.06 -12.20 10.82
C ARG A 251 11.62 -12.45 12.26
N THR A 252 11.03 -11.44 12.89
CA THR A 252 10.35 -11.58 14.18
C THR A 252 8.87 -11.84 13.98
N GLU A 253 8.23 -12.44 14.97
CA GLU A 253 6.77 -12.61 15.01
C GLU A 253 6.05 -11.34 15.53
N LEU A 254 6.76 -10.21 15.65
CA LEU A 254 6.18 -8.97 16.14
C LEU A 254 5.29 -8.33 15.06
N THR A 255 4.09 -7.92 15.47
CA THR A 255 3.18 -7.12 14.64
C THR A 255 2.76 -5.85 15.38
N TYR A 256 2.72 -4.74 14.65
CA TYR A 256 2.20 -3.46 15.13
C TYR A 256 0.72 -3.24 14.73
N LEU A 257 0.12 -4.24 14.10
CA LEU A 257 -1.31 -4.30 13.82
C LEU A 257 -2.03 -4.86 15.04
N SER A 258 -3.14 -4.23 15.41
CA SER A 258 -4.08 -4.77 16.38
C SER A 258 -4.79 -6.02 15.83
N ASN A 259 -5.35 -6.83 16.71
CA ASN A 259 -6.17 -7.98 16.31
C ASN A 259 -7.32 -7.59 15.38
N LEU A 260 -7.91 -6.40 15.57
CA LEU A 260 -8.97 -5.89 14.71
C LEU A 260 -8.44 -5.54 13.29
N GLU A 261 -7.24 -4.98 13.19
CA GLU A 261 -6.61 -4.65 11.91
C GLU A 261 -6.15 -5.89 11.15
N LEU A 262 -5.66 -6.91 11.86
CA LEU A 262 -5.29 -8.20 11.28
C LEU A 262 -6.46 -8.83 10.51
N GLN A 263 -7.70 -8.65 10.98
CA GLN A 263 -8.89 -9.14 10.29
C GLN A 263 -9.10 -8.55 8.89
N LEU A 264 -8.47 -7.42 8.54
CA LEU A 264 -8.51 -6.85 7.19
C LEU A 264 -7.58 -7.59 6.21
N PHE A 265 -6.66 -8.38 6.74
CA PHE A 265 -5.64 -9.11 5.99
C PHE A 265 -5.78 -10.63 6.09
N GLU A 266 -6.64 -11.11 6.99
CA GLU A 266 -7.11 -12.49 7.03
C GLU A 266 -7.78 -12.87 5.70
N ARG A 267 -7.34 -14.00 5.14
CA ARG A 267 -7.69 -14.49 3.80
C ARG A 267 -8.36 -15.85 3.86
#